data_AF-D5RIC7-F1
#
_entry.id   AF-D5RIC7-F1
#
_cell.length_a   1.000
_cell.length_b   1.000
_cell.length_c   1.000
_cell.angle_alpha   90.00
_cell.angle_beta   90.00
_cell.angle_gamma   90.00
#
_symmetry.space_group_name_H-M   'P 1'
#
loop_
_entity.id
_entity.type
_entity.pdbx_description
1 polymer ?
#
loop_
_entity_poly.entity_id
_entity_poly.type
_entity_poly.pdbx_seq_one_letter_code
_entity_poly.pdbx_strand_id
1 'polypeptide(L)' 'MVPLPRAPGIFGLSRSGLYRLAADGHIRMVKIASRTLVDASSVRAFLATLPEVQPRHDPRRASGR' A
#
# COMPACT_ATOMS: atom_id res chain seq x y z
N MET A 1 3.46 -11.95 5.91
CA MET A 1 3.70 -10.81 6.82
C MET A 1 4.91 -10.02 6.34
N VAL A 2 4.84 -8.69 6.32
CA VAL A 2 5.91 -7.79 5.85
C VAL A 2 6.25 -6.77 6.94
N PRO A 3 7.51 -6.58 7.36
CA PRO A 3 7.87 -5.54 8.31
C PRO A 3 7.50 -4.14 7.80
N LEU A 4 6.88 -3.31 8.66
CA LEU A 4 6.43 -1.97 8.30
C LEU A 4 7.51 -1.09 7.61
N PRO A 5 8.80 -1.13 8.00
CA PRO A 5 9.82 -0.35 7.30
C PRO A 5 10.02 -0.74 5.82
N ARG A 6 9.74 -2.00 5.45
CA ARG A 6 9.85 -2.52 4.07
C ARG A 6 8.54 -2.45 3.29
N ALA A 7 7.40 -2.40 3.98
CA ALA A 7 6.08 -2.41 3.38
C ALA A 7 5.86 -1.31 2.32
N PRO A 8 6.35 -0.07 2.48
CA PRO A 8 6.17 0.96 1.46
C PRO A 8 6.78 0.62 0.10
N GLY A 9 7.99 0.04 0.08
CA GLY A 9 8.64 -0.34 -1.16
C GLY A 9 7.98 -1.54 -1.85
N ILE A 10 7.29 -2.39 -1.09
CA ILE A 10 6.64 -3.60 -1.62
C ILE A 10 5.24 -3.28 -2.14
N PHE A 11 4.47 -2.48 -1.41
CA PHE A 11 3.05 -2.22 -1.73
C PHE A 11 2.81 -0.90 -2.45
N GLY A 12 3.83 -0.03 -2.58
CA GLY A 12 3.66 1.30 -3.15
C GLY A 12 2.82 2.25 -2.27
N LEU A 13 2.66 1.92 -0.98
CA LEU A 13 1.86 2.69 -0.02
C LEU A 13 2.76 3.36 1.02
N SER A 14 2.55 4.64 1.31
CA SER A 14 3.31 5.32 2.37
C SER A 14 3.03 4.70 3.75
N ARG A 15 3.93 4.88 4.72
CA ARG A 15 3.70 4.41 6.10
C ARG A 15 2.45 5.02 6.72
N SER A 16 2.22 6.32 6.50
CA SER A 16 1.01 7.00 6.97
C SER A 16 -0.24 6.45 6.29
N GLY A 17 -0.16 6.13 5.00
CA GLY A 17 -1.24 5.45 4.28
C GLY A 17 -1.57 4.08 4.87
N LEU A 18 -0.55 3.26 5.15
CA LEU A 18 -0.72 1.95 5.80
C LEU A 18 -1.39 2.08 7.18
N TYR A 19 -0.97 3.04 7.99
CA TYR A 19 -1.62 3.28 9.29
C TYR A 19 -3.07 3.73 9.15
N ARG A 20 -3.40 4.60 8.19
CA ARG A 20 -4.79 5.01 7.92
C ARG A 20 -5.64 3.83 7.50
N LEU A 21 -5.19 3.05 6.52
CA LEU A 21 -5.89 1.85 6.07
C LEU A 21 -6.13 0.84 7.21
N ALA A 22 -5.18 0.71 8.14
CA ALA A 22 -5.35 -0.15 9.30
C ALA A 22 -6.35 0.42 10.31
N ALA A 23 -6.31 1.74 10.56
CA ALA A 23 -7.27 2.43 11.43
C ALA A 23 -8.70 2.38 10.87
N ASP A 24 -8.84 2.44 9.55
CA ASP A 24 -10.10 2.34 8.82
C ASP A 24 -10.58 0.88 8.68
N GLY A 25 -9.81 -0.10 9.16
CA GLY A 25 -10.16 -1.52 9.14
C GLY A 25 -9.97 -2.22 7.79
N HIS A 26 -9.36 -1.56 6.80
CA HIS A 26 -9.12 -2.13 5.47
C HIS A 26 -7.99 -3.15 5.43
N ILE A 27 -6.97 -2.99 6.27
CA ILE A 27 -5.82 -3.91 6.33
C ILE A 27 -5.48 -4.29 7.77
N ARG A 28 -4.78 -5.42 7.94
CA ARG A 28 -4.33 -5.88 9.25
C ARG A 28 -2.86 -5.54 9.47
N MET A 29 -2.59 -4.91 10.62
CA MET A 29 -1.25 -4.72 11.15
C MET A 29 -1.15 -5.39 12.53
N VAL A 30 -0.03 -6.05 12.81
CA VAL A 30 0.20 -6.76 14.07
C VAL A 30 1.52 -6.32 14.66
N LYS A 31 1.53 -5.97 15.96
CA LYS A 31 2.76 -5.72 16.70
C LYS A 31 3.26 -7.03 17.31
N ILE A 32 4.49 -7.40 16.98
CA ILE A 32 5.19 -8.57 17.53
C ILE A 32 6.52 -8.08 18.10
N ALA A 33 6.66 -8.15 19.42
CA ALA A 33 7.77 -7.56 20.17
C ALA A 33 7.99 -6.08 19.77
N SER A 34 9.19 -5.73 19.32
CA SER A 34 9.56 -4.37 18.90
C SER A 34 9.17 -4.03 17.45
N ARG A 35 8.55 -4.95 16.71
CA ARG A 35 8.29 -4.81 15.28
C ARG A 35 6.80 -4.79 14.96
N THR A 36 6.43 -3.94 14.01
CA THR A 36 5.10 -3.94 13.41
C THR A 36 5.16 -4.66 12.06
N LEU A 37 4.26 -5.61 11.86
CA LEU A 37 4.11 -6.39 10.64
C LEU A 37 2.79 -6.04 9.95
N VAL A 38 2.84 -5.93 8.63
CA VAL A 38 1.69 -5.75 7.75
C VAL A 38 1.30 -7.11 7.18
N ASP A 39 0.02 -7.45 7.25
CA ASP A 39 -0.50 -8.65 6.60
C ASP A 39 -0.69 -8.40 5.10
N ALA A 40 0.20 -8.98 4.29
CA ALA A 40 0.19 -8.83 2.85
C ALA A 40 -1.10 -9.33 2.19
N SER A 41 -1.75 -10.35 2.78
CA SER A 41 -3.00 -10.89 2.25
C SER A 41 -4.14 -9.86 2.34
N SER A 42 -4.25 -9.19 3.50
CA SER A 42 -5.21 -8.10 3.71
C SER A 42 -4.97 -6.91 2.79
N VAL A 43 -3.70 -6.52 2.58
CA VAL A 43 -3.34 -5.45 1.63
C VAL A 43 -3.75 -5.84 0.21
N ARG A 44 -3.42 -7.05 -0.22
CA ARG A 44 -3.80 -7.54 -1.56
C ARG A 44 -5.32 -7.56 -1.72
N ALA A 45 -6.06 -8.02 -0.70
CA ALA A 45 -7.52 -8.03 -0.72
C ALA A 45 -8.08 -6.60 -0.87
N PHE A 46 -7.57 -5.64 -0.09
CA PHE A 46 -7.95 -4.23 -0.22
C PHE A 46 -7.66 -3.67 -1.62
N LEU A 47 -6.45 -3.87 -2.14
CA LEU A 47 -6.08 -3.39 -3.48
C LEU A 47 -6.98 -3.97 -4.58
N ALA A 48 -7.43 -5.22 -4.43
CA ALA A 48 -8.36 -5.86 -5.37
C ALA A 48 -9.78 -5.25 -5.34
N THR A 49 -10.14 -4.48 -4.30
CA THR A 49 -11.42 -3.75 -4.25
C THR A 49 -11.37 -2.39 -4.93
N LEU A 50 -10.17 -1.89 -5.24
CA LEU A 50 -10.02 -0.58 -5.86
C LEU A 50 -10.49 -0.65 -7.31
N PRO A 51 -11.18 0.40 -7.81
CA PRO A 51 -11.55 0.46 -9.21
C PRO A 51 -10.30 0.50 -10.08
N GLU A 52 -10.38 -0.12 -11.26
CA GLU A 52 -9.34 0.05 -12.27
C GLU A 52 -9.23 1.52 -12.66
N VAL A 53 -8.03 2.08 -12.47
CA VAL A 53 -7.74 3.44 -12.91
C VAL A 53 -7.21 3.36 -14.32
N GLN A 54 -7.92 3.97 -15.26
CA GLN A 54 -7.36 4.22 -16.59
C GLN A 54 -6.17 5.18 -16.43
N PRO A 55 -4.96 4.79 -16.90
CA PRO A 55 -3.82 5.69 -16.83
C PRO A 55 -4.17 6.97 -17.58
N ARG A 56 -4.16 8.10 -16.87
CA ARG A 56 -4.35 9.39 -17.51
C ARG A 56 -3.18 9.60 -18.47
N HIS A 57 -3.47 9.56 -19.77
CA HIS A 57 -2.50 9.92 -20.79
C HIS A 57 -2.20 11.41 -20.66
N ASP A 58 -1.05 11.76 -20.09
CA ASP A 58 -0.53 13.12 -20.14
C ASP A 58 0.43 13.24 -21.33
N PRO A 59 0.01 13.89 -22.44
CA PRO A 59 0.86 14.03 -23.62
C PRO A 59 2.15 14.81 -23.33
N ARG A 60 2.22 15.57 -22.23
CA ARG A 60 3.43 16.30 -21.82
C ARG A 60 4.52 15.40 -21.22
N ARG A 61 4.22 14.15 -20.89
CA ARG A 61 5.20 13.16 -20.37
C ARG A 61 5.88 12.35 -21.47
N ALA A 62 5.40 12.41 -22.71
CA ALA A 62 5.92 11.64 -23.84
C ALA A 62 7.11 12.31 -24.57
N SER A 63 7.47 13.55 -24.22
CA SER A 63 8.53 14.31 -24.90
C SER A 63 9.88 14.37 -24.15
N GLY A 64 10.06 13.56 -23.10
CA GLY A 64 11.34 13.45 -22.39
C GLY A 64 12.19 12.33 -22.96
N ARG A 65 13.13 12.70 -23.82
CA ARG A 65 14.21 11.85 -24.37
C ARG A 65 15.14 11.34 -23.27
#